data_AF-A0A538B4M7-F1
#
_entry.id   AF-A0A538B4M7-F1
#
_cell.length_a   1.000
_cell.length_b   1.000
_cell.length_c   1.000
_cell.angle_alpha   90.00
_cell.angle_beta   90.00
_cell.angle_gamma   90.00
#
_symmetry.space_group_name_H-M   'P 1'
#
loop_
_entity.id
_entity.type
_entity.pdbx_description
1 polymer ?
#
loop_
_entity_poly.entity_id
_entity_poly.type
_entity_poly.pdbx_seq_one_letter_code
_entity_poly.pdbx_strand_id
1 'polypeptide(L)'
;RPLRAAEAERYYQDSVVVAEVLGVPRDVQPPDLAAFRKYMRHMVGTLEVSDTARQLADAVLHPRLPFVVEPGMALARELTAGLLPRPVREQYGMGWDRNRKAALLLAGAASRTVLPRLPSPVRRVPARVLG
;
A
#
# COMPACT_ATOMS: atom_id res chain seq x y z
N ARG A 1 -13.91 -11.00 0.42
CA ARG A 1 -15.24 -10.50 0.02
C ARG A 1 -15.08 -9.06 -0.44
N PRO A 2 -15.63 -8.64 -1.60
CA PRO A 2 -15.66 -7.21 -1.94
C PRO A 2 -16.47 -6.45 -0.87
N LEU A 3 -16.03 -5.22 -0.54
CA LEU A 3 -16.79 -4.35 0.36
C LEU A 3 -18.05 -3.87 -0.36
N ARG A 4 -19.19 -3.89 0.34
CA ARG A 4 -20.39 -3.21 -0.13
C ARG A 4 -20.13 -1.70 -0.16
N ALA A 5 -20.85 -0.96 -1.01
CA ALA A 5 -20.68 0.48 -1.13
C ALA A 5 -20.78 1.20 0.24
N ALA A 6 -21.78 0.83 1.05
CA ALA A 6 -21.94 1.37 2.40
C ALA A 6 -20.79 0.98 3.36
N GLU A 7 -20.20 -0.21 3.21
CA GLU A 7 -19.05 -0.63 4.03
C GLU A 7 -17.79 0.16 3.65
N ALA A 8 -17.59 0.43 2.36
CA ALA A 8 -16.48 1.24 1.88
C ALA A 8 -16.63 2.72 2.29
N GLU A 9 -17.84 3.27 2.22
CA GLU A 9 -18.12 4.63 2.68
C GLU A 9 -17.88 4.76 4.18
N ARG A 10 -18.39 3.81 4.97
CA ARG A 10 -18.15 3.79 6.41
C ARG A 10 -16.66 3.74 6.76
N TYR A 11 -15.91 2.86 6.09
CA TYR A 11 -14.47 2.76 6.30
C TYR A 11 -13.75 4.08 5.96
N TYR A 12 -14.21 4.80 4.93
CA TYR A 12 -13.69 6.11 4.61
C TYR A 12 -13.95 7.12 5.73
N GLN A 13 -15.20 7.20 6.23
CA GLN A 13 -15.54 8.11 7.32
C GLN A 13 -14.77 7.79 8.62
N ASP A 14 -14.56 6.51 8.94
CA ASP A 14 -13.71 6.10 10.06
C ASP A 14 -12.25 6.56 9.86
N SER A 15 -11.74 6.52 8.62
CA SER A 15 -10.38 6.96 8.28
C SER A 15 -10.19 8.47 8.40
N VAL A 16 -11.24 9.27 8.17
CA VAL A 16 -11.19 10.72 8.36
C VAL A 16 -10.93 11.07 9.82
N VAL A 17 -11.59 10.38 10.76
CA VAL A 17 -11.35 10.59 12.20
C VAL A 17 -9.88 10.34 12.54
N VAL A 18 -9.27 9.31 11.95
CA VAL A 18 -7.83 9.04 12.13
C VAL A 18 -6.98 10.18 11.56
N ALA A 19 -7.32 10.72 10.40
CA ALA A 19 -6.61 11.85 9.80
C ALA A 19 -6.71 13.13 10.66
N GLU A 20 -7.85 13.38 11.31
CA GLU A 20 -7.99 14.49 12.27
C GLU A 20 -7.07 14.33 13.47
N VAL A 21 -6.96 13.12 14.03
CA VAL A 21 -6.03 12.80 15.12
C VAL A 21 -4.56 13.00 14.70
N LEU A 22 -4.25 12.77 13.42
CA LEU A 22 -2.93 13.00 12.84
C LEU A 22 -2.70 14.47 12.40
N GLY A 23 -3.63 15.37 12.70
CA GLY A 23 -3.48 16.81 12.49
C GLY A 23 -3.96 17.31 11.12
N VAL A 24 -4.78 16.55 10.40
CA VAL A 24 -5.40 17.00 9.14
C VAL A 24 -6.81 17.53 9.45
N PRO A 25 -7.08 18.85 9.37
CA PRO A 25 -8.38 19.42 9.68
C PRO A 25 -9.53 18.89 8.79
N ARG A 26 -10.75 18.74 9.32
CA ARG A 26 -11.89 18.15 8.60
C ARG A 26 -12.30 18.92 7.34
N ASP A 27 -12.13 20.24 7.34
CA ASP A 27 -12.49 21.14 6.25
C ASP A 27 -11.59 20.97 5.00
N VAL A 28 -10.37 20.46 5.16
CA VAL A 28 -9.47 20.16 4.03
C VAL A 28 -9.55 18.70 3.57
N GLN A 29 -10.28 17.85 4.29
CA GLN A 29 -10.45 16.45 3.93
C GLN A 29 -11.61 16.27 2.94
N PRO A 30 -11.52 15.32 1.99
CA PRO A 30 -12.64 15.07 1.08
C PRO A 30 -13.90 14.62 1.87
N PRO A 31 -15.10 15.10 1.53
CA PRO A 31 -16.30 14.87 2.34
C PRO A 31 -16.81 13.43 2.30
N ASP A 32 -16.55 12.72 1.20
CA ASP A 32 -17.02 11.35 0.96
C ASP A 32 -15.99 10.52 0.16
N LEU A 33 -16.24 9.22 0.04
CA LEU A 33 -15.34 8.32 -0.67
C LEU A 33 -15.21 8.66 -2.16
N ALA A 34 -16.24 9.25 -2.78
CA ALA A 34 -16.20 9.61 -4.21
C ALA A 34 -15.25 10.79 -4.45
N ALA A 35 -15.35 11.82 -3.61
CA ALA A 35 -14.47 12.98 -3.58
C ALA A 35 -13.02 12.55 -3.27
N PHE A 36 -12.81 11.67 -2.29
CA PHE A 36 -11.50 11.12 -1.99
C PHE A 36 -10.88 10.40 -3.19
N ARG A 37 -11.66 9.55 -3.88
CA ARG A 37 -11.19 8.88 -5.10
C ARG A 37 -10.83 9.87 -6.21
N LYS A 38 -11.55 10.99 -6.34
CA LYS A 38 -11.23 12.05 -7.31
C LYS A 38 -9.92 12.74 -6.93
N TYR A 39 -9.77 13.13 -5.66
CA TYR A 39 -8.55 13.70 -5.11
C TYR A 39 -7.34 12.78 -5.34
N MET A 40 -7.44 11.50 -4.99
CA MET A 40 -6.35 10.52 -5.17
C MET A 40 -5.97 10.34 -6.63
N ARG A 41 -6.94 10.27 -7.56
CA ARG A 41 -6.64 10.20 -9.00
C ARG A 41 -5.90 11.43 -9.50
N HIS A 42 -6.30 12.61 -9.02
CA HIS A 42 -5.62 13.86 -9.35
C HIS A 42 -4.18 13.84 -8.83
N MET A 43 -3.99 13.60 -7.53
CA MET A 43 -2.66 13.55 -6.90
C MET A 43 -1.73 12.55 -7.59
N VAL A 44 -2.18 11.32 -7.85
CA VAL A 44 -1.38 10.30 -8.55
C VAL A 44 -0.98 10.72 -9.96
N GLY A 45 -1.78 11.56 -10.62
CA GLY A 45 -1.52 12.08 -11.95
C GLY A 45 -0.63 13.32 -11.98
N THR A 46 -0.50 14.05 -10.86
CA THR A 46 0.20 15.35 -10.82
C THR A 46 1.41 15.37 -9.89
N LEU A 47 1.56 14.39 -9.00
CA LEU A 47 2.69 14.34 -8.08
C LEU A 47 4.01 14.03 -8.83
N GLU A 48 5.06 14.72 -8.41
CA GLU A 48 6.41 14.55 -8.94
C GLU A 48 7.34 13.99 -7.85
N VAL A 49 8.07 12.93 -8.20
CA VAL A 49 9.07 12.30 -7.33
C VAL A 49 10.36 13.07 -7.45
N SER A 50 10.70 13.79 -6.39
CA SER A 50 11.97 14.53 -6.26
C SER A 50 13.17 13.61 -6.03
N ASP A 51 14.37 14.15 -6.19
CA ASP A 51 15.61 13.43 -5.85
C ASP A 51 15.66 13.01 -4.38
N THR A 52 15.17 13.87 -3.47
CA THR A 52 15.04 13.54 -2.05
C THR A 52 14.11 12.33 -1.84
N ALA A 53 12.99 12.28 -2.55
CA ALA A 53 12.08 11.13 -2.46
C ALA A 53 12.74 9.84 -2.98
N ARG A 54 13.55 9.92 -4.03
CA ARG A 54 14.32 8.76 -4.53
C ARG A 54 15.35 8.27 -3.52
N GLN A 55 16.08 9.18 -2.88
CA GLN A 55 17.04 8.85 -1.81
C GLN A 55 16.34 8.18 -0.62
N LEU A 56 15.18 8.72 -0.20
CA LEU A 56 14.40 8.13 0.88
C LEU A 56 13.86 6.74 0.51
N ALA A 57 13.36 6.58 -0.72
CA ALA A 57 12.91 5.29 -1.21
C ALA A 57 14.04 4.25 -1.20
N ASP A 58 15.25 4.62 -1.61
CA ASP A 58 16.41 3.72 -1.57
C ASP A 58 16.74 3.30 -0.13
N ALA A 59 16.76 4.24 0.82
CA ALA A 59 17.01 3.93 2.23
C ALA A 59 15.95 2.99 2.84
N VAL A 60 14.68 3.15 2.45
CA VAL A 60 13.56 2.31 2.91
C VAL A 60 13.58 0.92 2.26
N LEU A 61 13.92 0.84 0.97
CA LEU A 61 13.87 -0.42 0.22
C LEU A 61 15.15 -1.25 0.38
N HIS A 62 16.31 -0.61 0.57
CA HIS A 62 17.61 -1.27 0.72
C HIS A 62 18.24 -0.97 2.10
N PRO A 63 17.55 -1.27 3.22
CA PRO A 63 18.13 -1.10 4.54
C PRO A 63 19.31 -2.07 4.72
N ARG A 64 20.31 -1.66 5.50
CA ARG A 64 21.44 -2.53 5.84
C ARG A 64 21.00 -3.60 6.84
N LEU A 65 20.65 -4.78 6.33
CA LEU A 65 20.18 -5.93 7.12
C LEU A 65 21.06 -7.17 6.86
N PRO A 66 21.07 -8.16 7.78
CA PRO A 66 21.76 -9.43 7.55
C PRO A 66 21.26 -10.13 6.28
N PHE A 67 22.15 -10.74 5.50
CA PHE A 67 21.80 -11.40 4.23
C PHE A 67 20.68 -12.46 4.35
N VAL A 68 20.51 -13.05 5.54
CA VAL A 68 19.46 -14.04 5.83
C VAL A 68 18.04 -13.49 5.59
N VAL A 69 17.81 -12.18 5.73
CA VAL A 69 16.49 -11.57 5.49
C VAL A 69 16.30 -11.05 4.07
N GLU A 70 17.34 -11.08 3.24
CA GLU A 70 17.34 -10.52 1.89
C GLU A 70 16.26 -11.11 0.97
N PRO A 71 15.92 -12.42 1.02
CA PRO A 71 14.80 -12.94 0.23
C PRO A 71 13.45 -12.31 0.59
N GLY A 72 13.22 -12.08 1.88
CA GLY A 72 12.02 -11.40 2.37
C GLY A 72 11.97 -9.93 1.95
N MET A 73 13.12 -9.26 2.00
CA MET A 73 13.26 -7.88 1.53
C MET A 73 13.06 -7.76 0.02
N ALA A 74 13.61 -8.68 -0.78
CA ALA A 74 13.37 -8.74 -2.22
C ALA A 74 11.87 -8.88 -2.51
N LEU A 75 11.17 -9.77 -1.80
CA LEU A 75 9.72 -9.90 -1.93
C LEU A 75 8.99 -8.59 -1.53
N ALA A 76 9.40 -7.93 -0.45
CA ALA A 76 8.80 -6.67 -0.02
C ALA A 76 9.01 -5.54 -1.06
N ARG A 77 10.18 -5.48 -1.70
CA ARG A 77 10.45 -4.55 -2.81
C ARG A 77 9.53 -4.81 -4.00
N GLU A 78 9.37 -6.08 -4.39
CA GLU A 78 8.45 -6.46 -5.46
C GLU A 78 7.00 -6.08 -5.11
N LEU A 79 6.54 -6.37 -3.89
CA LEU A 79 5.20 -5.98 -3.46
C LEU A 79 5.02 -4.46 -3.47
N THR A 80 6.01 -3.71 -2.98
CA THR A 80 5.98 -2.24 -2.98
C THR A 80 5.86 -1.69 -4.40
N ALA A 81 6.72 -2.13 -5.32
CA ALA A 81 6.65 -1.73 -6.72
C ALA A 81 5.33 -2.18 -7.38
N GLY A 82 4.79 -3.33 -6.98
CA GLY A 82 3.52 -3.84 -7.47
C GLY A 82 2.29 -3.04 -7.03
N LEU A 83 2.32 -2.51 -5.80
CA LEU A 83 1.22 -1.75 -5.19
C LEU A 83 1.17 -0.28 -5.64
N LEU A 84 2.30 0.27 -6.11
CA LEU A 84 2.36 1.64 -6.59
C LEU A 84 1.62 1.82 -7.93
N PRO A 85 0.86 2.92 -8.10
CA PRO A 85 0.35 3.32 -9.40
C PRO A 85 1.48 3.50 -10.43
N ARG A 86 1.20 3.13 -11.68
CA ARG A 86 2.19 3.16 -12.77
C ARG A 86 2.95 4.50 -12.89
N PRO A 87 2.30 5.68 -12.90
CA PRO A 87 3.02 6.95 -13.07
C PRO A 87 4.04 7.20 -11.97
N VAL A 88 3.66 6.93 -10.71
CA VAL A 88 4.53 7.12 -9.54
C VAL A 88 5.72 6.16 -9.59
N ARG A 89 5.46 4.89 -9.94
CA ARG A 89 6.47 3.85 -10.02
C ARG A 89 7.55 4.14 -11.06
N GLU A 90 7.14 4.61 -12.24
CA GLU A 90 8.07 5.00 -13.32
C GLU A 90 8.98 6.13 -12.86
N GLN A 91 8.45 7.11 -12.12
CA GLN A 91 9.26 8.21 -11.58
C GLN A 91 10.27 7.78 -10.50
N TYR A 92 9.98 6.72 -9.74
CA TYR A 92 10.95 6.10 -8.83
C TYR A 92 11.99 5.22 -9.54
N GLY A 93 11.88 5.01 -10.86
CA GLY A 93 12.78 4.12 -11.61
C GLY A 93 12.59 2.63 -11.30
N MET A 94 11.48 2.25 -10.67
CA MET A 94 11.22 0.86 -10.31
C MET A 94 10.78 0.07 -11.55
N GLY A 95 11.66 -0.79 -12.07
CA GLY A 95 11.36 -1.69 -13.18
C GLY A 95 10.22 -2.65 -12.82
N TRP A 96 9.18 -2.70 -13.65
CA TRP A 96 8.05 -3.60 -13.42
C TRP A 96 7.55 -4.20 -14.72
N ASP A 97 7.79 -5.49 -14.90
CA ASP A 97 7.37 -6.22 -16.09
C ASP A 97 5.89 -6.69 -16.00
N ARG A 98 5.32 -7.08 -17.15
CA ARG A 98 3.92 -7.53 -17.24
C ARG A 98 3.68 -8.83 -16.46
N ASN A 99 4.70 -9.68 -16.32
CA ASN A 99 4.61 -10.99 -15.68
C ASN A 99 4.51 -10.83 -14.16
N ARG A 100 5.31 -9.94 -13.56
CA ARG A 100 5.25 -9.53 -12.15
C ARG A 100 3.90 -8.92 -11.82
N LYS A 101 3.35 -8.07 -12.71
CA LYS A 101 1.98 -7.55 -12.56
C LYS A 101 0.94 -8.68 -12.50
N ALA A 102 1.01 -9.63 -13.42
CA ALA A 102 0.09 -10.77 -13.46
C ALA A 102 0.24 -11.63 -12.21
N ALA A 103 1.47 -11.96 -11.81
CA ALA A 103 1.76 -12.72 -10.59
C ALA A 103 1.22 -12.04 -9.34
N LEU A 104 1.38 -10.72 -9.20
CA LEU A 104 0.82 -9.96 -8.07
C LEU A 104 -0.71 -10.01 -8.04
N LEU A 105 -1.37 -9.79 -9.19
CA LEU A 105 -2.83 -9.84 -9.29
C LEU A 105 -3.35 -11.24 -8.97
N LEU A 106 -2.67 -12.27 -9.45
CA LEU A 106 -2.97 -13.67 -9.14
C LEU A 106 -2.74 -13.99 -7.67
N ALA A 107 -1.63 -13.56 -7.08
CA ALA A 107 -1.35 -13.72 -5.65
C ALA A 107 -2.40 -13.01 -4.80
N GLY A 108 -2.81 -11.79 -5.18
CA GLY A 108 -3.89 -11.05 -4.53
C GLY A 108 -5.27 -11.70 -4.69
N ALA A 109 -5.54 -12.33 -5.83
CA ALA A 109 -6.77 -13.10 -6.04
C ALA A 109 -6.74 -14.40 -5.22
N ALA A 110 -5.62 -15.12 -5.23
CA ALA A 110 -5.42 -16.37 -4.48
C ALA A 110 -5.46 -16.14 -2.98
N SER A 111 -4.87 -15.04 -2.48
CA SER A 111 -4.84 -14.70 -1.06
C SER A 111 -6.26 -14.56 -0.50
N ARG A 112 -7.22 -14.04 -1.28
CA ARG A 112 -8.64 -13.95 -0.89
C ARG A 112 -9.30 -15.31 -0.67
N THR A 113 -8.77 -16.36 -1.30
CA THR A 113 -9.25 -17.74 -1.22
C THR A 113 -8.49 -18.54 -0.16
N VAL A 114 -7.20 -18.23 0.03
CA VAL A 114 -6.30 -18.92 0.97
C VAL A 114 -6.41 -18.35 2.39
N LEU A 115 -6.44 -17.02 2.59
CA LEU A 115 -6.49 -16.40 3.92
C LEU A 115 -7.67 -16.85 4.81
N PRO A 116 -8.88 -17.10 4.30
CA PRO A 116 -9.98 -17.63 5.10
C PRO A 116 -9.77 -19.08 5.56
N ARG A 117 -8.92 -19.83 4.85
CA ARG A 117 -8.61 -21.25 5.15
C ARG A 117 -7.36 -21.43 6.00
N LEU A 118 -6.62 -20.36 6.26
CA LEU A 118 -5.44 -20.42 7.13
C LEU A 118 -5.85 -20.56 8.60
N PRO A 119 -5.19 -21.45 9.37
CA PRO A 119 -5.47 -21.62 10.78
C PRO A 119 -5.16 -20.33 11.57
N SER A 120 -5.93 -20.09 12.63
CA SER A 120 -5.90 -18.87 13.46
C SER A 120 -4.50 -18.34 13.87
N PRO A 121 -3.49 -19.17 14.20
CA PRO A 121 -2.15 -18.67 14.56
C PRO A 121 -1.39 -18.00 13.40
N VAL A 122 -1.69 -18.35 12.14
CA VAL A 122 -1.05 -17.72 10.96
C VAL A 122 -1.80 -16.44 10.56
N ARG A 123 -3.08 -16.35 10.90
CA ARG A 123 -3.95 -15.21 10.55
C ARG A 123 -3.76 -14.00 11.47
N ARG A 124 -3.19 -14.21 12.65
CA ARG A 124 -2.87 -13.13 13.60
C ARG A 124 -1.37 -12.87 13.51
N VAL A 125 -0.99 -11.66 13.10
CA VAL A 125 0.39 -11.20 13.33
C VAL A 125 0.57 -11.19 14.84
N PRO A 126 1.50 -11.98 15.42
CA PRO A 126 1.69 -11.97 16.85
C PRO A 126 2.13 -10.56 17.25
N ALA A 127 1.38 -9.91 18.13
CA ALA A 127 1.69 -8.58 18.68
C ALA A 127 3.01 -8.54 19.49
N ARG A 128 3.79 -9.63 19.51
CA ARG A 128 5.01 -9.83 20.30
C ARG A 128 6.31 -9.44 19.59
N VAL A 129 6.27 -8.84 18.39
CA VAL A 129 7.50 -8.44 17.66
C VAL A 129 7.74 -6.92 17.69
N LEU A 130 6.98 -6.17 18.50
CA LEU A 130 7.11 -4.70 18.66
C LEU A 130 7.31 -4.30 20.13
N GLY A 131 8.16 -5.02 20.86
CA GLY A 131 8.55 -4.68 22.24
C GLY A 131 9.91 -5.24 22.57
#